data_AF-A0A2P8W4F4-F1
#
_entry.id   AF-A0A2P8W4F4-F1
#
_cell.length_a   1.000
_cell.length_b   1.000
_cell.length_c   1.000
_cell.angle_alpha   90.00
_cell.angle_beta   90.00
_cell.angle_gamma   90.00
#
_symmetry.space_group_name_H-M   'P 1'
#
loop_
_entity.id
_entity.type
_entity.pdbx_description
1 polymer ?
#
loop_
_entity_poly.entity_id
_entity_poly.type
_entity_poly.pdbx_seq_one_letter_code
_entity_poly.pdbx_strand_id
1 'polypeptide(L)'
;MQIKSALKSAYYRYVNRRLESQKQKLTQSYISGGCKPWTPGYSLIKEGLIVQSINDPALLETFSTASNPLNSSYGEFLDERVIEYPWLLSRLSLCANRFLDAGSALNFDYILLHEKIKNKEVIIVTLEPESTCLWKQRIGYLFSDIRDLPLRENYFDEVASISTIEHIGMDNSIYSSNAQWQEKKNFAFLKAVGELKRVTKPGGKVYITVPYGKYTDFGWYQQFNAEMIQALIDEFQPSRKMETYFKYDHGGWNFAAAENCQDCEGFNIHDTKYFNPNSTKDYDPDYAACSRAIAALELWK
;
A
#
# COMPACT_ATOMS: atom_id res chain seq x y z
N MET A 1 -30.22 2.74 -36.78
CA MET A 1 -29.72 2.32 -35.45
C MET A 1 -28.37 1.58 -35.54
N GLN A 2 -28.15 0.70 -36.53
CA GLN A 2 -26.89 -0.03 -36.74
C GLN A 2 -25.65 0.84 -37.06
N ILE A 3 -25.78 1.89 -37.87
CA ILE A 3 -24.64 2.77 -38.25
C ILE A 3 -24.04 3.50 -37.04
N LYS A 4 -24.87 4.01 -36.11
CA LYS A 4 -24.41 4.66 -34.88
C LYS A 4 -23.64 3.69 -33.96
N SER A 5 -24.05 2.41 -33.91
CA SER A 5 -23.35 1.37 -33.14
C SER A 5 -22.00 1.02 -33.76
N ALA A 6 -21.93 0.87 -35.09
CA ALA A 6 -20.68 0.58 -35.81
C ALA A 6 -19.65 1.71 -35.68
N LEU A 7 -20.08 2.97 -35.78
CA LEU A 7 -19.23 4.15 -35.59
C LEU A 7 -18.71 4.24 -34.15
N LYS A 8 -19.57 4.01 -33.15
CA LYS A 8 -19.17 3.98 -31.73
C LYS A 8 -18.14 2.88 -31.46
N SER A 9 -18.34 1.68 -32.01
CA SER A 9 -17.39 0.57 -31.91
C SER A 9 -16.04 0.89 -32.59
N ALA A 10 -16.05 1.48 -33.78
CA ALA A 10 -14.83 1.89 -34.48
C ALA A 10 -14.06 2.98 -33.73
N TYR A 11 -14.77 3.95 -33.16
CA TYR A 11 -14.19 5.00 -32.32
C TYR A 11 -13.51 4.41 -31.08
N TYR A 12 -14.16 3.53 -30.33
CA TYR A 12 -13.53 2.88 -29.17
C TYR A 12 -12.32 2.03 -29.55
N ARG A 13 -12.37 1.29 -30.68
CA ARG A 13 -11.19 0.57 -31.17
C ARG A 13 -10.02 1.51 -31.46
N TYR A 14 -10.28 2.66 -32.08
CA TYR A 14 -9.25 3.67 -32.35
C TYR A 14 -8.67 4.25 -31.05
N VAL A 15 -9.53 4.67 -30.12
CA VAL A 15 -9.11 5.19 -28.81
C VAL A 15 -8.28 4.16 -28.05
N ASN A 16 -8.73 2.91 -27.98
CA ASN A 16 -8.01 1.83 -27.30
C ASN A 16 -6.64 1.57 -27.94
N ARG A 17 -6.55 1.50 -29.28
CA ARG A 17 -5.25 1.36 -29.97
C ARG A 17 -4.29 2.51 -29.65
N ARG A 18 -4.81 3.74 -29.57
CA ARG A 18 -4.01 4.91 -29.24
C ARG A 18 -3.52 4.87 -27.78
N LEU A 19 -4.38 4.47 -26.85
CA LEU A 19 -4.03 4.29 -25.44
C LEU A 19 -2.95 3.21 -25.27
N GLU A 20 -3.11 2.06 -25.92
CA GLU A 20 -2.12 0.98 -25.86
C GLU A 20 -0.78 1.39 -26.48
N SER A 21 -0.80 2.12 -27.61
CA SER A 21 0.43 2.69 -28.17
C SER A 21 1.11 3.69 -27.23
N GLN A 22 0.34 4.50 -26.51
CA GLN A 22 0.87 5.45 -25.53
C GLN A 22 1.48 4.72 -24.33
N LYS A 23 0.79 3.70 -23.78
CA LYS A 23 1.32 2.86 -22.70
C LYS A 23 2.64 2.21 -23.12
N GLN A 24 2.69 1.61 -24.32
CA GLN A 24 3.90 0.97 -24.83
C GLN A 24 5.08 1.95 -24.93
N LYS A 25 4.83 3.19 -25.38
CA LYS A 25 5.87 4.23 -25.43
C LYS A 25 6.37 4.61 -24.04
N LEU A 26 5.47 4.76 -23.07
CA LEU A 26 5.83 5.08 -21.68
C LEU A 26 6.62 3.94 -21.04
N THR A 27 6.17 2.69 -21.21
CA THR A 27 6.90 1.51 -20.74
C THR A 27 8.30 1.43 -21.36
N GLN A 28 8.42 1.64 -22.68
CA GLN A 28 9.72 1.64 -23.34
C GLN A 28 10.61 2.76 -22.81
N SER A 29 10.05 3.96 -22.59
CA SER A 29 10.77 5.11 -22.01
C SER A 29 11.33 4.77 -20.63
N TYR A 30 10.53 4.14 -19.77
CA TYR A 30 10.96 3.71 -18.43
C TYR A 30 12.14 2.73 -18.51
N ILE A 31 12.00 1.68 -19.32
CA ILE A 31 13.03 0.65 -19.48
C ILE A 31 14.32 1.25 -20.07
N SER A 32 14.23 2.02 -21.16
CA SER A 32 15.39 2.65 -21.77
C SER A 32 16.02 3.76 -20.91
N GLY A 33 15.24 4.31 -19.97
CA GLY A 33 15.68 5.32 -19.00
C GLY A 33 16.38 4.75 -17.77
N GLY A 34 16.62 3.43 -17.74
CA GLY A 34 17.29 2.75 -16.64
C GLY A 34 16.38 2.44 -15.45
N CYS A 35 15.06 2.33 -15.67
CA CYS A 35 14.09 1.90 -14.67
C CYS A 35 14.06 2.74 -13.38
N LYS A 36 14.28 4.05 -13.50
CA LYS A 36 14.31 4.94 -12.34
C LYS A 36 12.91 5.11 -11.72
N PRO A 37 12.73 4.88 -10.41
CA PRO A 37 11.44 5.02 -9.75
C PRO A 37 10.78 6.39 -9.99
N TRP A 38 9.45 6.39 -10.12
CA TRP A 38 8.60 7.55 -10.42
C TRP A 38 8.89 8.31 -11.72
N THR A 39 9.68 7.76 -12.65
CA THR A 39 9.80 8.31 -14.01
C THR A 39 8.64 7.88 -14.93
N PRO A 40 8.41 8.56 -16.07
CA PRO A 40 7.31 8.22 -16.97
C PRO A 40 7.31 6.74 -17.39
N GLY A 41 6.22 6.03 -17.09
CA GLY A 41 6.06 4.60 -17.34
C GLY A 41 6.21 3.71 -16.10
N TYR A 42 6.78 4.23 -15.01
CA TYR A 42 6.93 3.51 -13.73
C TYR A 42 5.60 2.93 -13.22
N SER A 43 4.57 3.78 -13.07
CA SER A 43 3.27 3.34 -12.55
C SER A 43 2.60 2.26 -13.41
N LEU A 44 2.83 2.26 -14.73
CA LEU A 44 2.28 1.25 -15.64
C LEU A 44 2.94 -0.12 -15.42
N ILE A 45 4.27 -0.15 -15.26
CA ILE A 45 5.00 -1.39 -14.96
C ILE A 45 4.60 -1.91 -13.57
N LYS A 46 4.53 -1.01 -12.59
CA LYS A 46 4.13 -1.35 -11.23
C LYS A 46 2.73 -1.95 -11.18
N GLU A 47 1.75 -1.27 -11.77
CA GLU A 47 0.37 -1.76 -11.85
C GLU A 47 0.30 -3.10 -12.59
N GLY A 48 1.03 -3.25 -13.70
CA GLY A 48 1.10 -4.51 -14.44
C GLY A 48 1.57 -5.68 -13.58
N LEU A 49 2.66 -5.50 -12.83
CA LEU A 49 3.17 -6.53 -11.92
C LEU A 49 2.19 -6.82 -10.78
N ILE A 50 1.58 -5.80 -10.18
CA ILE A 50 0.57 -5.98 -9.12
C ILE A 50 -0.60 -6.79 -9.66
N VAL A 51 -1.19 -6.38 -10.79
CA VAL A 51 -2.34 -7.08 -11.39
C VAL A 51 -1.99 -8.52 -11.73
N GLN A 52 -0.81 -8.78 -12.28
CA GLN A 52 -0.35 -10.14 -12.51
C GLN A 52 -0.26 -10.92 -11.19
N SER A 53 0.35 -10.33 -10.17
CA SER A 53 0.65 -11.00 -8.91
C SER A 53 -0.59 -11.35 -8.10
N ILE A 54 -1.55 -10.44 -8.04
CA ILE A 54 -2.79 -10.65 -7.27
C ILE A 54 -3.73 -11.64 -7.96
N ASN A 55 -3.58 -11.87 -9.26
CA ASN A 55 -4.39 -12.84 -10.03
C ASN A 55 -3.64 -14.16 -10.28
N ASP A 56 -2.47 -14.38 -9.69
CA ASP A 56 -1.72 -15.63 -9.74
C ASP A 56 -1.95 -16.44 -8.44
N PRO A 57 -2.75 -17.53 -8.49
CA PRO A 57 -3.04 -18.32 -7.29
C PRO A 57 -1.81 -18.97 -6.65
N ALA A 58 -0.81 -19.35 -7.43
CA ALA A 58 0.41 -19.98 -6.91
C ALA A 58 1.28 -18.95 -6.18
N LEU A 59 1.35 -17.73 -6.72
CA LEU A 59 2.03 -16.64 -6.05
C LEU A 59 1.30 -16.20 -4.78
N LEU A 60 -0.04 -16.08 -4.81
CA LEU A 60 -0.81 -15.79 -3.60
C LEU A 60 -0.63 -16.86 -2.51
N GLU A 61 -0.55 -18.14 -2.88
CA GLU A 61 -0.25 -19.22 -1.92
C GLU A 61 1.15 -19.05 -1.31
N THR A 62 2.13 -18.64 -2.13
CA THR A 62 3.47 -18.29 -1.67
C THR A 62 3.44 -17.13 -0.66
N PHE A 63 2.67 -16.06 -0.94
CA PHE A 63 2.46 -14.95 0.00
C PHE A 63 1.73 -15.34 1.28
N SER A 64 0.76 -16.25 1.20
CA SER A 64 0.00 -16.74 2.36
C SER A 64 0.87 -17.55 3.31
N THR A 65 1.64 -18.48 2.75
CA THR A 65 2.39 -19.49 3.53
C THR A 65 3.83 -19.09 3.84
N ALA A 66 4.40 -18.14 3.08
CA ALA A 66 5.83 -17.88 3.04
C ALA A 66 6.68 -19.17 2.85
N SER A 67 6.11 -20.17 2.16
CA SER A 67 6.70 -21.50 2.03
C SER A 67 7.92 -21.55 1.11
N ASN A 68 7.99 -20.62 0.16
CA ASN A 68 9.07 -20.51 -0.81
C ASN A 68 9.54 -19.06 -0.93
N PRO A 69 10.82 -18.83 -1.24
CA PRO A 69 11.28 -17.49 -1.60
C PRO A 69 10.56 -16.98 -2.84
N LEU A 70 10.40 -15.67 -2.93
CA LEU A 70 10.00 -15.02 -4.18
C LEU A 70 11.11 -15.16 -5.23
N ASN A 71 10.77 -14.96 -6.50
CA ASN A 71 11.78 -14.87 -7.56
C ASN A 71 12.80 -13.78 -7.19
N SER A 72 14.10 -14.04 -7.40
CA SER A 72 15.18 -13.14 -7.00
C SER A 72 15.06 -11.71 -7.54
N SER A 73 14.39 -11.50 -8.68
CA SER A 73 14.13 -10.18 -9.26
C SER A 73 12.68 -9.72 -9.10
N TYR A 74 11.92 -10.31 -8.18
CA TYR A 74 10.52 -9.95 -7.98
C TYR A 74 10.42 -8.50 -7.51
N GLY A 75 9.74 -7.65 -8.28
CA GLY A 75 9.59 -6.24 -7.94
C GLY A 75 10.88 -5.42 -8.05
N GLU A 76 11.86 -5.86 -8.85
CA GLU A 76 13.07 -5.08 -9.16
C GLU A 76 12.70 -3.65 -9.58
N PHE A 77 13.33 -2.66 -8.93
CA PHE A 77 13.11 -1.22 -9.12
C PHE A 77 11.71 -0.70 -8.73
N LEU A 78 10.88 -1.50 -8.06
CA LEU A 78 9.52 -1.12 -7.69
C LEU A 78 9.38 -0.97 -6.17
N ASP A 79 8.52 -0.04 -5.77
CA ASP A 79 8.16 0.19 -4.36
C ASP A 79 7.39 -0.98 -3.75
N GLU A 80 7.27 -0.94 -2.42
CA GLU A 80 6.67 -1.96 -1.58
C GLU A 80 5.25 -2.40 -1.98
N ARG A 81 4.48 -1.59 -2.72
CA ARG A 81 3.10 -1.95 -3.11
C ARG A 81 3.03 -3.27 -3.87
N VAL A 82 4.12 -3.67 -4.55
CA VAL A 82 4.20 -4.94 -5.28
C VAL A 82 4.22 -6.16 -4.36
N ILE A 83 4.64 -6.03 -3.09
CA ILE A 83 4.55 -7.11 -2.10
C ILE A 83 3.37 -6.92 -1.15
N GLU A 84 2.94 -5.69 -0.86
CA GLU A 84 1.90 -5.43 0.13
C GLU A 84 0.52 -5.90 -0.33
N TYR A 85 0.15 -5.63 -1.59
CA TYR A 85 -1.16 -6.02 -2.10
C TYR A 85 -1.30 -7.55 -2.23
N PRO A 86 -0.35 -8.31 -2.81
CA PRO A 86 -0.42 -9.77 -2.80
C PRO A 86 -0.41 -10.35 -1.37
N TRP A 87 0.39 -9.78 -0.45
CA TRP A 87 0.39 -10.20 0.95
C TRP A 87 -0.99 -10.05 1.59
N LEU A 88 -1.65 -8.91 1.43
CA LEU A 88 -2.99 -8.68 1.96
C LEU A 88 -4.02 -9.61 1.31
N LEU A 89 -4.09 -9.63 -0.02
CA LEU A 89 -5.12 -10.36 -0.76
C LEU A 89 -5.01 -11.89 -0.59
N SER A 90 -3.80 -12.42 -0.34
CA SER A 90 -3.60 -13.83 -0.01
C SER A 90 -4.25 -14.23 1.33
N ARG A 91 -4.46 -13.28 2.25
CA ARG A 91 -4.99 -13.52 3.62
C ARG A 91 -6.46 -13.16 3.79
N LEU A 92 -6.98 -12.25 2.97
CA LEU A 92 -8.39 -11.85 3.03
C LEU A 92 -9.33 -13.06 2.82
N SER A 93 -10.40 -13.08 3.60
CA SER A 93 -11.46 -14.07 3.43
C SER A 93 -12.22 -13.86 2.12
N LEU A 94 -12.68 -14.95 1.49
CA LEU A 94 -13.60 -14.88 0.35
C LEU A 94 -15.05 -14.55 0.75
N CYS A 95 -15.34 -14.50 2.05
CA CYS A 95 -16.67 -14.24 2.56
C CYS A 95 -17.11 -12.80 2.27
N ALA A 96 -18.37 -12.64 1.91
CA ALA A 96 -19.05 -11.35 1.94
C ALA A 96 -19.15 -10.90 3.40
N ASN A 97 -18.40 -9.87 3.75
CA ASN A 97 -18.31 -9.33 5.10
C ASN A 97 -18.03 -7.82 5.05
N ARG A 98 -17.88 -7.18 6.21
CA ARG A 98 -17.56 -5.74 6.28
C ARG A 98 -16.06 -5.54 6.32
N PHE A 99 -15.59 -4.67 5.43
CA PHE A 99 -14.18 -4.38 5.25
C PHE A 99 -13.90 -2.88 5.35
N LEU A 100 -12.88 -2.54 6.14
CA LEU A 100 -12.39 -1.17 6.28
C LEU A 100 -11.00 -1.06 5.65
N ASP A 101 -10.82 -0.13 4.72
CA ASP A 101 -9.51 0.35 4.30
C ASP A 101 -9.22 1.67 5.03
N ALA A 102 -8.40 1.62 6.07
CA ALA A 102 -7.99 2.77 6.85
C ALA A 102 -6.68 3.33 6.30
N GLY A 103 -6.78 4.24 5.34
CA GLY A 103 -5.63 4.81 4.64
C GLY A 103 -5.71 4.81 3.12
N SER A 104 -6.84 4.39 2.52
CA SER A 104 -7.12 4.45 1.08
C SER A 104 -6.09 3.81 0.15
N ALA A 105 -5.17 3.00 0.69
CA ALA A 105 -4.15 2.35 -0.09
C ALA A 105 -4.77 1.40 -1.12
N LEU A 106 -5.99 0.93 -0.90
CA LEU A 106 -6.67 -0.01 -1.77
C LEU A 106 -7.57 0.68 -2.81
N ASN A 107 -7.61 2.02 -2.89
CA ASN A 107 -8.52 2.80 -3.73
C ASN A 107 -8.17 2.77 -5.25
N PHE A 108 -8.04 1.57 -5.80
CA PHE A 108 -7.78 1.29 -7.21
C PHE A 108 -8.77 0.24 -7.73
N ASP A 109 -9.32 0.45 -8.93
CA ASP A 109 -10.30 -0.46 -9.54
C ASP A 109 -9.81 -1.92 -9.56
N TYR A 110 -8.55 -2.16 -9.90
CA TYR A 110 -7.99 -3.51 -10.00
C TYR A 110 -7.84 -4.22 -8.65
N ILE A 111 -7.81 -3.47 -7.53
CA ILE A 111 -7.84 -4.04 -6.17
C ILE A 111 -9.29 -4.19 -5.70
N LEU A 112 -10.10 -3.14 -5.82
CA LEU A 112 -11.48 -3.14 -5.29
C LEU A 112 -12.42 -4.08 -6.04
N LEU A 113 -12.12 -4.38 -7.31
CA LEU A 113 -12.85 -5.37 -8.11
C LEU A 113 -12.25 -6.79 -8.03
N HIS A 114 -11.18 -6.98 -7.26
CA HIS A 114 -10.59 -8.30 -7.03
C HIS A 114 -11.59 -9.22 -6.31
N GLU A 115 -11.54 -10.53 -6.58
CA GLU A 115 -12.52 -11.48 -6.01
C GLU A 115 -12.54 -11.54 -4.49
N LYS A 116 -11.40 -11.23 -3.86
CA LYS A 116 -11.25 -11.13 -2.41
C LYS A 116 -11.88 -9.88 -1.81
N ILE A 117 -12.28 -8.88 -2.59
CA ILE A 117 -12.81 -7.60 -2.08
C ILE A 117 -14.20 -7.29 -2.65
N LYS A 118 -14.45 -7.55 -3.93
CA LYS A 118 -15.64 -7.10 -4.68
C LYS A 118 -17.00 -7.45 -4.06
N ASN A 119 -17.05 -8.49 -3.23
CA ASN A 119 -18.27 -8.96 -2.56
C ASN A 119 -18.41 -8.46 -1.12
N LYS A 120 -17.48 -7.64 -0.62
CA LYS A 120 -17.47 -7.07 0.73
C LYS A 120 -18.20 -5.73 0.76
N GLU A 121 -18.74 -5.39 1.93
CA GLU A 121 -19.20 -4.04 2.24
C GLU A 121 -17.97 -3.19 2.58
N VAL A 122 -17.44 -2.45 1.61
CA VAL A 122 -16.19 -1.69 1.74
C VAL A 122 -16.46 -0.26 2.18
N ILE A 123 -15.76 0.16 3.24
CA ILE A 123 -15.62 1.57 3.64
C ILE A 123 -14.13 1.92 3.54
N ILE A 124 -13.83 3.02 2.86
CA ILE A 124 -12.50 3.59 2.79
C ILE A 124 -12.47 4.86 3.66
N VAL A 125 -11.47 4.96 4.53
CA VAL A 125 -11.18 6.15 5.32
C VAL A 125 -9.89 6.76 4.81
N THR A 126 -9.94 8.06 4.54
CA THR A 126 -8.79 8.84 4.05
C THR A 126 -8.87 10.24 4.65
N LEU A 127 -7.76 10.97 4.67
CA LEU A 127 -7.72 12.29 5.32
C LEU A 127 -8.42 13.37 4.49
N GLU A 128 -8.23 13.32 3.17
CA GLU A 128 -8.67 14.32 2.21
C GLU A 128 -9.36 13.67 1.00
N PRO A 129 -10.25 14.39 0.28
CA PRO A 129 -10.84 13.89 -0.95
C PRO A 129 -9.81 13.52 -2.02
N GLU A 130 -10.01 12.36 -2.65
CA GLU A 130 -9.15 11.85 -3.72
C GLU A 130 -9.77 12.04 -5.11
N SER A 131 -8.94 12.01 -6.14
CA SER A 131 -9.40 12.10 -7.53
C SER A 131 -10.26 10.90 -7.97
N THR A 132 -10.09 9.76 -7.31
CA THR A 132 -10.81 8.52 -7.60
C THR A 132 -11.84 8.26 -6.51
N CYS A 133 -13.11 8.13 -6.91
CA CYS A 133 -14.18 7.74 -6.01
C CYS A 133 -15.13 6.76 -6.71
N LEU A 134 -15.08 5.50 -6.28
CA LEU A 134 -15.82 4.37 -6.83
C LEU A 134 -17.13 4.11 -6.07
N TRP A 135 -17.84 5.18 -5.69
CA TRP A 135 -19.10 5.07 -4.94
C TRP A 135 -20.19 4.29 -5.70
N LYS A 136 -20.15 4.26 -7.04
CA LYS A 136 -21.08 3.48 -7.88
C LYS A 136 -20.92 1.98 -7.70
N GLN A 137 -19.78 1.53 -7.20
CA GLN A 137 -19.47 0.16 -6.85
C GLN A 137 -19.93 -0.18 -5.41
N ARG A 138 -20.73 0.69 -4.78
CA ARG A 138 -21.22 0.59 -3.39
C ARG A 138 -20.09 0.68 -2.34
N ILE A 139 -19.05 1.42 -2.67
CA ILE A 139 -17.93 1.70 -1.77
C ILE A 139 -18.22 2.99 -1.02
N GLY A 140 -18.19 2.93 0.31
CA GLY A 140 -18.31 4.11 1.18
C GLY A 140 -16.97 4.83 1.30
N TYR A 141 -17.00 6.15 1.36
CA TYR A 141 -15.82 6.99 1.60
C TYR A 141 -16.08 7.88 2.80
N LEU A 142 -15.11 7.93 3.71
CA LEU A 142 -15.13 8.77 4.89
C LEU A 142 -13.85 9.59 4.94
N PHE A 143 -14.01 10.91 5.05
CA PHE A 143 -12.88 11.84 5.18
C PHE A 143 -12.69 12.17 6.65
N SER A 144 -11.73 11.51 7.31
CA SER A 144 -11.58 11.59 8.77
C SER A 144 -10.18 11.18 9.24
N ASP A 145 -9.85 11.55 10.47
CA ASP A 145 -8.64 11.12 11.16
C ASP A 145 -8.84 9.70 11.71
N ILE A 146 -7.95 8.77 11.35
CA ILE A 146 -8.01 7.37 11.80
C ILE A 146 -7.85 7.28 13.34
N ARG A 147 -7.27 8.29 13.98
CA ARG A 147 -7.17 8.38 15.44
C ARG A 147 -8.49 8.66 16.15
N ASP A 148 -9.57 8.97 15.43
CA ASP A 148 -10.90 9.21 16.00
C ASP A 148 -11.99 8.87 14.96
N LEU A 149 -12.18 7.58 14.71
CA LEU A 149 -13.08 7.11 13.65
C LEU A 149 -14.54 7.31 14.08
N PRO A 150 -15.38 8.03 13.30
CA PRO A 150 -16.82 8.16 13.52
C PRO A 150 -17.57 6.88 13.09
N LEU A 151 -17.02 5.72 13.45
CA LEU A 151 -17.50 4.39 13.15
C LEU A 151 -17.82 3.64 14.45
N ARG A 152 -18.85 2.81 14.40
CA ARG A 152 -19.25 2.00 15.55
C ARG A 152 -18.14 1.01 15.91
N GLU A 153 -17.96 0.76 17.20
CA GLU A 153 -17.12 -0.34 17.67
C GLU A 153 -17.64 -1.70 17.18
N ASN A 154 -16.75 -2.70 17.07
CA ASN A 154 -17.11 -4.08 16.72
C ASN A 154 -17.98 -4.20 15.46
N TYR A 155 -17.66 -3.43 14.42
CA TYR A 155 -18.46 -3.34 13.20
C TYR A 155 -17.87 -4.12 12.03
N PHE A 156 -16.54 -4.06 11.86
CA PHE A 156 -15.84 -4.67 10.72
C PHE A 156 -15.34 -6.08 11.04
N ASP A 157 -15.40 -6.95 10.04
CA ASP A 157 -14.88 -8.32 10.13
C ASP A 157 -13.38 -8.34 9.79
N GLU A 158 -12.97 -7.51 8.83
CA GLU A 158 -11.59 -7.35 8.38
C GLU A 158 -11.27 -5.85 8.22
N VAL A 159 -10.08 -5.42 8.66
CA VAL A 159 -9.59 -4.03 8.55
C VAL A 159 -8.18 -4.05 7.98
N ALA A 160 -7.86 -3.16 7.05
CA ALA A 160 -6.52 -3.00 6.50
C ALA A 160 -6.03 -1.56 6.70
N SER A 161 -4.74 -1.40 7.00
CA SER A 161 -4.04 -0.11 6.99
C SER A 161 -2.65 -0.34 6.41
N ILE A 162 -2.49 -0.03 5.12
CA ILE A 162 -1.35 -0.50 4.32
C ILE A 162 -0.47 0.69 3.94
N SER A 163 0.74 0.77 4.51
CA SER A 163 1.62 1.94 4.44
C SER A 163 0.82 3.24 4.67
N THR A 164 0.34 3.42 5.89
CA THR A 164 -0.52 4.54 6.31
C THR A 164 -0.21 5.01 7.72
N ILE A 165 -0.19 4.09 8.70
CA ILE A 165 -0.08 4.49 10.12
C ILE A 165 1.26 5.17 10.44
N GLU A 166 2.29 4.95 9.62
CA GLU A 166 3.59 5.62 9.70
C GLU A 166 3.55 7.12 9.42
N HIS A 167 2.49 7.61 8.79
CA HIS A 167 2.26 9.04 8.56
C HIS A 167 1.51 9.71 9.73
N ILE A 168 0.96 8.93 10.65
CA ILE A 168 0.09 9.45 11.72
C ILE A 168 0.93 10.16 12.77
N GLY A 169 0.61 11.44 13.00
CA GLY A 169 1.40 12.31 13.87
C GLY A 169 2.64 12.92 13.21
N MET A 170 2.81 12.74 11.90
CA MET A 170 3.89 13.32 11.10
C MET A 170 3.40 14.54 10.31
N ASP A 171 4.28 15.17 9.52
CA ASP A 171 3.92 16.28 8.65
C ASP A 171 3.21 15.79 7.37
N ASN A 172 1.88 15.90 7.35
CA ASN A 172 1.05 15.49 6.22
C ASN A 172 0.82 16.59 5.18
N SER A 173 1.66 17.64 5.13
CA SER A 173 1.54 18.73 4.15
C SER A 173 1.52 18.26 2.68
N ILE A 174 2.08 17.07 2.41
CA ILE A 174 2.06 16.49 1.06
C ILE A 174 0.68 15.92 0.68
N TYR A 175 -0.17 15.61 1.66
CA TYR A 175 -1.50 15.03 1.47
C TYR A 175 -2.63 16.01 1.74
N SER A 176 -2.40 17.00 2.61
CA SER A 176 -3.40 17.99 2.99
C SER A 176 -2.79 19.39 3.08
N SER A 177 -3.56 20.38 2.65
CA SER A 177 -3.24 21.80 2.86
C SER A 177 -3.62 22.30 4.27
N ASN A 178 -4.23 21.46 5.08
CA ASN A 178 -4.69 21.82 6.41
C ASN A 178 -3.54 21.71 7.43
N ALA A 179 -3.15 22.86 7.99
CA ALA A 179 -2.04 22.99 8.92
C ALA A 179 -2.20 22.16 10.21
N GLN A 180 -3.41 21.72 10.57
CA GLN A 180 -3.61 20.86 11.74
C GLN A 180 -2.93 19.48 11.62
N TRP A 181 -2.62 19.06 10.39
CA TRP A 181 -1.96 17.78 10.09
C TRP A 181 -0.44 17.91 9.92
N GLN A 182 0.13 19.07 10.25
CA GLN A 182 1.57 19.31 10.30
C GLN A 182 2.08 19.00 11.71
N GLU A 183 2.24 17.72 12.00
CA GLU A 183 2.55 17.25 13.36
C GLU A 183 3.97 16.69 13.48
N LYS A 184 4.41 16.52 14.73
CA LYS A 184 5.66 15.82 15.08
C LYS A 184 5.47 15.03 16.38
N LYS A 185 4.65 14.00 16.31
CA LYS A 185 4.19 13.15 17.40
C LYS A 185 4.38 11.68 17.01
N ASN A 186 5.61 11.21 17.13
CA ASN A 186 6.09 9.96 16.55
C ASN A 186 5.33 8.70 17.04
N PHE A 187 4.66 8.76 18.19
CA PHE A 187 3.83 7.65 18.72
C PHE A 187 2.31 7.88 18.60
N ALA A 188 1.86 8.93 17.90
CA ALA A 188 0.42 9.19 17.73
C ALA A 188 -0.30 8.08 16.94
N PHE A 189 0.44 7.28 16.17
CA PHE A 189 -0.09 6.10 15.48
C PHE A 189 -0.70 5.07 16.44
N LEU A 190 -0.26 4.99 17.71
CA LEU A 190 -0.84 4.05 18.69
C LEU A 190 -2.33 4.32 18.91
N LYS A 191 -2.76 5.59 18.91
CA LYS A 191 -4.19 5.91 19.01
C LYS A 191 -4.98 5.38 17.81
N ALA A 192 -4.39 5.43 16.61
CA ALA A 192 -5.00 4.83 15.43
C ALA A 192 -5.07 3.31 15.55
N VAL A 193 -4.02 2.65 16.03
CA VAL A 193 -4.01 1.19 16.29
C VAL A 193 -5.15 0.80 17.25
N GLY A 194 -5.35 1.57 18.33
CA GLY A 194 -6.47 1.41 19.26
C GLY A 194 -7.84 1.57 18.58
N GLU A 195 -7.98 2.54 17.67
CA GLU A 195 -9.20 2.72 16.88
C GLU A 195 -9.46 1.57 15.89
N LEU A 196 -8.43 1.08 15.19
CA LEU A 196 -8.53 -0.09 14.31
C LEU A 196 -8.98 -1.33 15.10
N LYS A 197 -8.43 -1.53 16.31
CA LYS A 197 -8.93 -2.57 17.23
C LYS A 197 -10.39 -2.31 17.61
N ARG A 198 -10.74 -1.10 18.05
CA ARG A 198 -12.09 -0.75 18.52
C ARG A 198 -13.15 -1.07 17.47
N VAL A 199 -12.96 -0.67 16.22
CA VAL A 199 -13.93 -0.85 15.14
C VAL A 199 -13.98 -2.29 14.60
N THR A 200 -12.96 -3.11 14.86
CA THR A 200 -12.94 -4.54 14.50
C THR A 200 -13.80 -5.36 15.47
N LYS A 201 -14.55 -6.34 14.97
CA LYS A 201 -15.35 -7.30 15.78
C LYS A 201 -14.44 -8.25 16.56
N PRO A 202 -14.89 -8.81 17.71
CA PRO A 202 -14.22 -9.95 18.32
C PRO A 202 -14.10 -11.11 17.32
N GLY A 203 -12.91 -11.69 17.20
CA GLY A 203 -12.57 -12.69 16.19
C GLY A 203 -12.27 -12.13 14.79
N GLY A 204 -12.45 -10.82 14.59
CA GLY A 204 -12.09 -10.11 13.37
C GLY A 204 -10.58 -9.88 13.27
N LYS A 205 -10.12 -9.50 12.07
CA LYS A 205 -8.70 -9.34 11.76
C LYS A 205 -8.35 -7.92 11.36
N VAL A 206 -7.14 -7.50 11.73
CA VAL A 206 -6.53 -6.25 11.29
C VAL A 206 -5.20 -6.56 10.60
N TYR A 207 -5.03 -6.01 9.40
CA TYR A 207 -3.84 -6.16 8.57
C TYR A 207 -3.12 -4.81 8.51
N ILE A 208 -1.87 -4.75 8.93
CA ILE A 208 -1.08 -3.52 8.95
C ILE A 208 0.24 -3.76 8.24
N THR A 209 0.65 -2.84 7.38
CA THR A 209 2.02 -2.81 6.86
C THR A 209 2.66 -1.46 7.15
N VAL A 210 3.94 -1.48 7.48
CA VAL A 210 4.77 -0.29 7.72
C VAL A 210 6.20 -0.49 7.22
N PRO A 211 6.90 0.58 6.80
CA PRO A 211 8.34 0.54 6.58
C PRO A 211 9.06 0.12 7.87
N TYR A 212 9.99 -0.84 7.76
CA TYR A 212 10.69 -1.43 8.89
C TYR A 212 12.20 -1.42 8.72
N GLY A 213 12.91 -1.18 9.82
CA GLY A 213 14.37 -1.29 9.91
C GLY A 213 14.92 -0.36 10.98
N LYS A 214 15.99 0.35 10.66
CA LYS A 214 16.55 1.34 11.57
C LYS A 214 15.60 2.52 11.68
N TYR A 215 15.24 2.88 12.90
CA TYR A 215 14.33 4.00 13.13
C TYR A 215 14.83 5.26 12.41
N THR A 216 13.98 5.85 11.58
CA THR A 216 14.28 7.08 10.85
C THR A 216 13.02 7.92 10.74
N ASP A 217 13.11 9.18 11.17
CA ASP A 217 12.07 10.19 10.97
C ASP A 217 12.37 10.94 9.66
N PHE A 218 11.54 10.73 8.63
CA PHE A 218 11.65 11.40 7.33
C PHE A 218 10.79 12.68 7.25
N GLY A 219 10.28 13.16 8.39
CA GLY A 219 9.43 14.34 8.50
C GLY A 219 7.96 14.08 8.19
N TRP A 220 7.67 13.55 7.00
CA TRP A 220 6.29 13.26 6.54
C TRP A 220 5.84 11.82 6.81
N TYR A 221 6.79 10.95 7.17
CA TYR A 221 6.57 9.58 7.61
C TYR A 221 7.75 9.14 8.47
N GLN A 222 7.64 7.97 9.09
CA GLN A 222 8.73 7.38 9.86
C GLN A 222 8.90 5.90 9.52
N GLN A 223 10.14 5.43 9.47
CA GLN A 223 10.45 4.00 9.41
C GLN A 223 10.44 3.41 10.82
N PHE A 224 9.69 2.33 11.01
CA PHE A 224 9.50 1.68 12.30
C PHE A 224 10.71 0.82 12.63
N ASN A 225 11.11 0.82 13.90
CA ASN A 225 12.05 -0.17 14.44
C ASN A 225 11.31 -1.27 15.22
N ALA A 226 12.06 -2.23 15.75
CA ALA A 226 11.51 -3.33 16.56
C ALA A 226 10.69 -2.84 17.77
N GLU A 227 11.14 -1.77 18.45
CA GLU A 227 10.44 -1.21 19.61
C GLU A 227 9.06 -0.64 19.24
N MET A 228 8.96 0.03 18.09
CA MET A 228 7.69 0.56 17.60
C MET A 228 6.73 -0.55 17.13
N ILE A 229 7.24 -1.61 16.51
CA ILE A 229 6.44 -2.80 16.19
C ILE A 229 5.91 -3.45 17.47
N GLN A 230 6.76 -3.57 18.51
CA GLN A 230 6.32 -4.10 19.80
C GLN A 230 5.27 -3.20 20.45
N ALA A 231 5.46 -1.88 20.46
CA ALA A 231 4.47 -0.94 20.99
C ALA A 231 3.13 -1.02 20.26
N LEU A 232 3.14 -1.20 18.94
CA LEU A 232 1.92 -1.43 18.14
C LEU A 232 1.20 -2.71 18.57
N ILE A 233 1.93 -3.81 18.73
CA ILE A 233 1.39 -5.09 19.17
C ILE A 233 0.82 -4.98 20.59
N ASP A 234 1.52 -4.27 21.48
CA ASP A 234 1.12 -4.08 22.87
C ASP A 234 -0.13 -3.20 23.00
N GLU A 235 -0.28 -2.19 22.16
CA GLU A 235 -1.50 -1.37 22.07
C GLU A 235 -2.67 -2.20 21.52
N PHE A 236 -2.44 -2.98 20.47
CA PHE A 236 -3.47 -3.81 19.87
C PHE A 236 -3.90 -4.97 20.78
N GLN A 237 -2.99 -5.56 21.57
CA GLN A 237 -3.22 -6.75 22.41
C GLN A 237 -3.96 -7.87 21.66
N PRO A 238 -3.36 -8.43 20.60
CA PRO A 238 -4.01 -9.42 19.78
C PRO A 238 -4.20 -10.75 20.52
N SER A 239 -5.33 -11.42 20.30
CA SER A 239 -5.53 -12.81 20.74
C SER A 239 -4.64 -13.80 19.99
N ARG A 240 -4.26 -13.45 18.74
CA ARG A 240 -3.28 -14.12 17.90
C ARG A 240 -2.60 -13.09 17.00
N LYS A 241 -1.31 -13.27 16.72
CA LYS A 241 -0.59 -12.49 15.72
C LYS A 241 0.18 -13.36 14.73
N MET A 242 0.37 -12.84 13.53
CA MET A 242 1.33 -13.33 12.55
C MET A 242 2.11 -12.14 12.00
N GLU A 243 3.42 -12.30 11.86
CA GLU A 243 4.32 -11.26 11.35
C GLU A 243 4.99 -11.80 10.09
N THR A 244 5.10 -10.97 9.08
CA THR A 244 5.82 -11.27 7.83
C THR A 244 6.70 -10.09 7.51
N TYR A 245 7.98 -10.34 7.29
CA TYR A 245 8.94 -9.30 6.94
C TYR A 245 9.38 -9.49 5.50
N PHE A 246 9.48 -8.38 4.79
CA PHE A 246 10.02 -8.32 3.44
C PHE A 246 11.26 -7.45 3.43
N LYS A 247 12.24 -7.82 2.62
CA LYS A 247 13.46 -7.02 2.39
C LYS A 247 13.64 -6.81 0.89
N TYR A 248 13.96 -5.58 0.50
CA TYR A 248 14.47 -5.27 -0.82
C TYR A 248 15.99 -5.45 -0.82
N ASP A 249 16.48 -6.45 -1.53
CA ASP A 249 17.90 -6.79 -1.62
C ASP A 249 18.21 -7.42 -2.97
N HIS A 250 19.46 -7.32 -3.45
CA HIS A 250 19.91 -7.93 -4.72
C HIS A 250 19.03 -7.64 -5.94
N GLY A 251 18.35 -6.48 -5.99
CA GLY A 251 17.47 -6.11 -7.09
C GLY A 251 16.06 -6.72 -7.01
N GLY A 252 15.53 -6.99 -5.81
CA GLY A 252 14.14 -7.43 -5.69
C GLY A 252 13.67 -7.55 -4.25
N TRP A 253 12.36 -7.76 -4.10
CA TRP A 253 11.73 -8.04 -2.82
C TRP A 253 11.71 -9.54 -2.54
N ASN A 254 12.03 -9.93 -1.30
CA ASN A 254 11.84 -11.29 -0.81
C ASN A 254 11.39 -11.32 0.64
N PHE A 255 10.90 -12.47 1.10
CA PHE A 255 10.69 -12.72 2.53
C PHE A 255 12.02 -12.66 3.28
N ALA A 256 11.98 -12.16 4.50
CA ALA A 256 13.12 -12.07 5.38
C ALA A 256 12.73 -12.36 6.82
N ALA A 257 13.72 -12.67 7.65
CA ALA A 257 13.58 -12.63 9.10
C ALA A 257 13.68 -11.18 9.59
N ALA A 258 13.01 -10.84 10.69
CA ALA A 258 13.00 -9.47 11.23
C ALA A 258 14.43 -8.96 11.51
N GLU A 259 15.28 -9.83 12.04
CA GLU A 259 16.67 -9.53 12.40
C GLU A 259 17.51 -9.15 11.18
N ASN A 260 17.18 -9.67 10.00
CA ASN A 260 17.88 -9.35 8.75
C ASN A 260 17.42 -8.00 8.15
N CYS A 261 16.38 -7.40 8.71
CA CYS A 261 15.81 -6.13 8.27
C CYS A 261 16.11 -4.98 9.24
N GLN A 262 16.50 -5.26 10.48
CA GLN A 262 16.60 -4.26 11.57
C GLN A 262 17.58 -3.10 11.26
N ASP A 263 18.59 -3.34 10.42
CA ASP A 263 19.60 -2.36 10.04
C ASP A 263 19.32 -1.70 8.69
N CYS A 264 18.22 -2.07 8.02
CA CYS A 264 17.82 -1.43 6.77
C CYS A 264 17.53 0.04 6.99
N GLU A 265 18.13 0.92 6.17
CA GLU A 265 17.87 2.37 6.18
C GLU A 265 16.98 2.73 5.00
N GLY A 266 15.80 3.29 5.27
CA GLY A 266 14.89 3.73 4.22
C GLY A 266 15.48 4.84 3.35
N PHE A 267 14.94 4.99 2.15
CA PHE A 267 15.32 6.02 1.21
C PHE A 267 14.15 6.98 0.99
N ASN A 268 14.33 8.27 1.28
CA ASN A 268 13.33 9.27 0.94
C ASN A 268 13.58 9.87 -0.45
N ILE A 269 12.74 9.50 -1.41
CA ILE A 269 12.80 10.01 -2.78
C ILE A 269 12.58 11.53 -2.87
N HIS A 270 11.78 12.09 -1.96
CA HIS A 270 11.48 13.52 -1.93
C HIS A 270 12.68 14.37 -1.53
N ASP A 271 13.71 13.77 -0.93
CA ASP A 271 14.97 14.45 -0.61
C ASP A 271 15.93 14.49 -1.79
N THR A 272 15.61 13.89 -2.94
CA THR A 272 16.50 13.91 -4.11
C THR A 272 16.39 15.21 -4.90
N LYS A 273 17.42 15.51 -5.71
CA LYS A 273 17.46 16.65 -6.64
C LYS A 273 16.32 16.68 -7.67
N TYR A 274 15.58 15.58 -7.80
CA TYR A 274 14.46 15.43 -8.74
C TYR A 274 13.13 15.93 -8.15
N PHE A 275 13.02 15.97 -6.82
CA PHE A 275 11.80 16.36 -6.10
C PHE A 275 12.01 17.55 -5.17
N ASN A 276 13.24 17.79 -4.72
CA ASN A 276 13.63 18.93 -3.90
C ASN A 276 14.66 19.80 -4.67
N PRO A 277 14.31 21.03 -5.08
CA PRO A 277 15.21 21.90 -5.84
C PRO A 277 16.43 22.36 -5.05
N ASN A 278 16.43 22.22 -3.72
CA ASN A 278 17.55 22.58 -2.85
C ASN A 278 18.47 21.38 -2.52
N SER A 279 18.19 20.19 -3.07
CA SER A 279 18.97 18.99 -2.80
C SER A 279 19.94 18.66 -3.93
N THR A 280 21.10 18.11 -3.57
CA THR A 280 22.05 17.48 -4.50
C THR A 280 22.02 15.95 -4.45
N LYS A 281 21.18 15.36 -3.58
CA LYS A 281 21.08 13.91 -3.39
C LYS A 281 20.55 13.24 -4.66
N ASP A 282 21.21 12.18 -5.10
CA ASP A 282 20.76 11.33 -6.21
C ASP A 282 20.00 10.10 -5.67
N TYR A 283 19.53 9.23 -6.56
CA TYR A 283 19.05 7.90 -6.17
C TYR A 283 20.16 7.07 -5.53
N ASP A 284 19.78 6.14 -4.66
CA ASP A 284 20.69 5.07 -4.25
C ASP A 284 21.10 4.21 -5.48
N PRO A 285 22.30 3.59 -5.48
CA PRO A 285 22.83 2.90 -6.67
C PRO A 285 21.97 1.76 -7.22
N ASP A 286 21.11 1.17 -6.38
CA ASP A 286 20.21 0.06 -6.72
C ASP A 286 18.77 0.51 -6.98
N TYR A 287 18.54 1.84 -7.00
CA TYR A 287 17.25 2.46 -7.29
C TYR A 287 16.09 1.93 -6.43
N ALA A 288 16.35 1.54 -5.18
CA ALA A 288 15.25 1.28 -4.26
C ALA A 288 14.37 2.53 -4.15
N ALA A 289 13.06 2.31 -4.23
CA ALA A 289 12.11 3.39 -4.41
C ALA A 289 11.90 4.19 -3.11
N CYS A 290 11.59 3.52 -2.02
CA CYS A 290 11.37 4.16 -0.73
C CYS A 290 11.79 3.25 0.43
N SER A 291 10.97 2.25 0.73
CA SER A 291 11.22 1.31 1.81
C SER A 291 12.30 0.29 1.42
N ARG A 292 13.16 -0.08 2.37
CA ARG A 292 14.13 -1.18 2.21
C ARG A 292 13.67 -2.48 2.85
N ALA A 293 12.78 -2.38 3.83
CA ALA A 293 12.09 -3.52 4.39
C ALA A 293 10.70 -3.09 4.86
N ILE A 294 9.79 -4.06 4.92
CA ILE A 294 8.40 -3.88 5.35
C ILE A 294 8.11 -4.90 6.44
N ALA A 295 7.50 -4.45 7.53
CA ALA A 295 6.85 -5.32 8.50
C ALA A 295 5.36 -5.38 8.17
N ALA A 296 4.84 -6.59 8.00
CA ALA A 296 3.45 -6.85 7.68
C ALA A 296 2.83 -7.71 8.79
N LEU A 297 1.84 -7.17 9.48
CA LEU A 297 1.23 -7.72 10.69
C LEU A 297 -0.21 -8.13 10.42
N GLU A 298 -0.55 -9.37 10.75
CA GLU A 298 -1.91 -9.86 10.81
C GLU A 298 -2.28 -10.08 12.29
N LEU A 299 -3.27 -9.33 12.77
CA LEU A 299 -3.63 -9.25 14.18
C LEU A 299 -5.10 -9.63 14.37
N TRP A 300 -5.38 -10.55 15.29
CA TRP A 300 -6.74 -10.96 15.63
C TRP A 300 -7.22 -10.25 16.88
N LYS A 301 -8.41 -9.66 16.83
CA LYS A 301 -9.06 -9.10 18.02
C LYS A 301 -9.70 -10.22 18.85
#